data_AF-A0A2P6QVH3-F1
#
_entry.id   AF-A0A2P6QVH3-F1
#
_cell.length_a   1.000
_cell.length_b   1.000
_cell.length_c   1.000
_cell.angle_alpha   90.00
_cell.angle_beta   90.00
_cell.angle_gamma   90.00
#
_symmetry.space_group_name_H-M   'P 1'
#
loop_
_entity.id
_entity.type
_entity.pdbx_description
1 polymer ?
#
loop_
_entity_poly.entity_id
_entity_poly.type
_entity_poly.pdbx_seq_one_letter_code
_entity_poly.pdbx_strand_id
1 'polypeptide(L)'
;MVHPSETASKGPIWAALLEPGVKHALFVGIGIQILQQFSGINGVLYYTPQILEEAGVSVLLESFGLSTTSASFLISAFTTLLMLPCIGLAMKLMDITGRRILLLTTLPVLIVSLILLVIANLVTLSSVIEAAISTTCLVTAYGPIPNILCSEIFPTRVRGLCIAICALAYWISDIIVTYTLPVLLDSIGLAGIFGIYAVVCVISLVFIYLKVPETKGMPLEVITEFFSVGARQIAAAKNE
;
A
#
# COMPACT_ATOMS: atom_id res chain seq x y z
N MET A 1 -16.90 -32.04 -17.60
CA MET A 1 -16.08 -31.83 -16.40
C MET A 1 -14.63 -31.97 -16.83
N VAL A 2 -13.93 -30.85 -17.01
CA VAL A 2 -12.54 -30.84 -17.48
C VAL A 2 -11.64 -31.03 -16.25
N HIS A 3 -10.82 -32.08 -16.29
CA HIS A 3 -9.87 -32.38 -15.21
C HIS A 3 -8.79 -31.26 -15.11
N PRO A 4 -8.53 -30.69 -13.92
CA PRO A 4 -7.63 -29.53 -13.76
C PRO A 4 -6.13 -29.78 -14.00
N SER A 5 -5.70 -31.02 -14.25
CA SER A 5 -4.28 -31.39 -14.23
C SER A 5 -3.58 -31.37 -15.60
N GLU A 6 -4.29 -31.24 -16.72
CA GLU A 6 -3.71 -31.45 -18.06
C GLU A 6 -3.35 -30.18 -18.84
N THR A 7 -3.67 -28.99 -18.35
CA THR A 7 -3.18 -27.71 -18.94
C THR A 7 -1.79 -27.29 -18.46
N ALA A 8 -1.06 -28.18 -17.77
CA ALA A 8 0.32 -27.94 -17.37
C ALA A 8 1.26 -28.00 -18.59
N SER A 9 1.27 -26.92 -19.38
CA SER A 9 2.30 -26.62 -20.36
C SER A 9 3.68 -26.74 -19.68
N LYS A 10 4.43 -27.80 -20.04
CA LYS A 10 5.82 -28.09 -19.65
C LYS A 10 6.82 -27.11 -20.30
N GLY A 11 6.55 -25.81 -20.22
CA GLY A 11 7.41 -24.76 -20.75
C GLY A 11 8.31 -24.12 -19.66
N PRO A 12 9.36 -23.37 -20.05
CA PRO A 12 10.19 -22.63 -19.10
C PRO A 12 9.35 -21.63 -18.29
N ILE A 13 9.67 -21.50 -16.99
CA ILE A 13 8.97 -20.62 -16.02
C ILE A 13 8.86 -19.18 -16.52
N TRP A 14 9.83 -18.70 -17.28
CA TRP A 14 9.83 -17.36 -17.88
C TRP A 14 8.83 -17.21 -19.03
N ALA A 15 8.60 -18.26 -19.83
CA ALA A 15 7.59 -18.24 -20.89
C ALA A 15 6.17 -18.27 -20.30
N ALA A 16 6.00 -18.90 -19.13
CA ALA A 16 4.74 -18.90 -18.39
C ALA A 16 4.31 -17.51 -17.90
N LEU A 17 5.25 -16.57 -17.70
CA LEU A 17 4.92 -15.18 -17.34
C LEU A 17 4.23 -14.43 -18.48
N LEU A 18 4.49 -14.82 -19.74
CA LEU A 18 3.89 -14.21 -20.92
C LEU A 18 2.48 -14.73 -21.20
N GLU A 19 2.01 -15.73 -20.45
CA GLU A 19 0.64 -16.20 -20.56
C GLU A 19 -0.33 -15.03 -20.25
N PRO A 20 -1.37 -14.82 -21.08
CA PRO A 20 -2.23 -13.64 -20.99
C PRO A 20 -2.86 -13.43 -19.60
N GLY A 21 -3.21 -14.52 -18.89
CA GLY A 21 -3.76 -14.46 -17.53
C GLY A 21 -2.71 -14.05 -16.49
N VAL A 22 -1.48 -14.59 -16.58
CA VAL A 22 -0.37 -14.23 -15.69
C VAL A 22 0.06 -12.79 -15.91
N LYS A 23 0.11 -12.34 -17.16
CA LYS A 23 0.45 -10.96 -17.51
C LYS A 23 -0.56 -9.96 -16.95
N HIS A 24 -1.86 -10.27 -16.99
CA HIS A 24 -2.88 -9.41 -16.37
C HIS A 24 -2.74 -9.37 -14.85
N ALA A 25 -2.58 -10.52 -14.20
CA ALA A 25 -2.36 -10.58 -12.76
C ALA A 25 -1.10 -9.80 -12.35
N LEU A 26 0.00 -9.93 -13.12
CA LEU A 26 1.25 -9.23 -12.87
C LEU A 26 1.11 -7.71 -13.04
N PHE A 27 0.38 -7.26 -14.06
CA PHE A 27 0.07 -5.84 -14.24
C PHE A 27 -0.72 -5.26 -13.06
N VAL A 28 -1.73 -6.00 -12.58
CA VAL A 28 -2.50 -5.60 -11.39
C VAL A 28 -1.59 -5.57 -10.16
N GLY A 29 -0.81 -6.62 -9.90
CA GLY A 29 0.09 -6.69 -8.74
C GLY A 29 1.13 -5.57 -8.72
N ILE A 30 1.83 -5.33 -9.84
CA ILE A 30 2.79 -4.23 -9.96
C ILE A 30 2.09 -2.87 -9.77
N GLY A 31 0.93 -2.68 -10.39
CA GLY A 31 0.16 -1.44 -10.31
C GLY A 31 -0.22 -1.10 -8.87
N ILE A 32 -0.78 -2.06 -8.12
CA ILE A 32 -1.15 -1.84 -6.71
C ILE A 32 0.10 -1.51 -5.87
N GLN A 33 1.21 -2.20 -6.11
CA GLN A 33 2.43 -2.01 -5.33
C GLN A 33 3.07 -0.64 -5.53
N ILE A 34 3.08 -0.15 -6.78
CA ILE A 34 3.52 1.21 -7.12
C ILE A 34 2.56 2.23 -6.48
N LEU A 35 1.26 2.08 -6.70
CA LEU A 35 0.24 3.00 -6.19
C LEU A 35 0.26 3.10 -4.66
N GLN A 36 0.50 1.98 -3.97
CA GLN A 36 0.68 1.93 -2.52
C GLN A 36 1.85 2.82 -2.07
N GLN A 37 3.00 2.73 -2.74
CA GLN A 37 4.19 3.50 -2.38
C GLN A 37 4.03 4.99 -2.66
N PHE A 38 3.49 5.35 -3.83
CA PHE A 38 3.25 6.74 -4.18
C PHE A 38 2.09 7.37 -3.39
N SER A 39 1.25 6.57 -2.73
CA SER A 39 0.27 7.08 -1.75
C SER A 39 0.92 7.54 -0.44
N GLY A 40 2.24 7.41 -0.32
CA GLY A 40 3.02 8.04 0.74
C GLY A 40 3.15 7.22 2.03
N ILE A 41 2.87 5.91 2.00
CA ILE A 41 2.92 5.06 3.21
C ILE A 41 4.30 5.09 3.86
N ASN A 42 5.35 4.77 3.12
CA ASN A 42 6.71 4.79 3.69
C ASN A 42 7.20 6.21 3.92
N GLY A 43 6.80 7.15 3.07
CA GLY A 43 7.10 8.57 3.26
C GLY A 43 6.59 9.11 4.58
N VAL A 44 5.34 8.86 4.94
CA VAL A 44 4.79 9.31 6.23
C VAL A 44 5.38 8.51 7.39
N LEU A 45 5.62 7.20 7.23
CA LEU A 45 6.25 6.37 8.27
C LEU A 45 7.64 6.88 8.66
N TYR A 46 8.47 7.30 7.69
CA TYR A 46 9.81 7.81 7.96
C TYR A 46 9.81 9.18 8.65
N TYR A 47 8.80 10.01 8.39
CA TYR A 47 8.71 11.37 8.95
C TYR A 47 7.84 11.45 10.20
N THR A 48 7.06 10.41 10.52
CA THR A 48 6.24 10.35 11.74
C THR A 48 7.05 10.60 13.03
N PRO A 49 8.25 9.99 13.24
CA PRO A 49 9.06 10.28 14.42
C PRO A 49 9.51 11.74 14.50
N GLN A 50 9.86 12.35 13.35
CA GLN A 50 10.30 13.74 13.28
C GLN A 50 9.15 14.72 13.60
N ILE A 51 7.96 14.45 13.07
CA ILE A 51 6.74 15.23 13.38
C ILE A 51 6.40 15.13 14.88
N LEU A 52 6.55 13.96 15.49
CA LEU A 52 6.33 13.76 16.93
C LEU A 52 7.38 14.47 17.78
N GLU A 53 8.63 14.52 17.32
CA GLU A 53 9.72 15.24 17.96
C GLU A 53 9.47 16.76 17.94
N GLU A 54 9.05 17.31 16.80
CA GLU A 54 8.64 18.73 16.67
C GLU A 54 7.35 19.05 17.45
N ALA A 55 6.46 18.08 17.63
CA ALA A 55 5.25 18.22 18.45
C ALA A 55 5.54 18.29 19.97
N GLY A 56 6.80 18.23 20.39
CA GLY A 56 7.21 18.42 21.79
C GLY A 56 7.16 17.13 22.63
N VAL A 57 7.04 15.95 22.00
CA VAL A 57 7.20 14.67 22.72
C VAL A 57 8.62 14.54 23.27
N SER A 58 9.61 15.11 22.58
CA SER A 58 10.98 15.29 23.06
C SER A 58 11.05 16.06 24.38
N VAL A 59 10.29 17.14 24.53
CA VAL A 59 10.23 17.96 25.76
C VAL A 59 9.60 17.17 26.92
N LEU A 60 8.58 16.34 26.65
CA LEU A 60 8.02 15.43 27.66
C LEU A 60 9.05 14.39 28.11
N LEU A 61 9.85 13.83 27.20
CA LEU A 61 10.89 12.84 27.53
C LEU A 61 12.13 13.46 28.19
N GLU A 62 12.51 14.69 27.80
CA GLU A 62 13.52 15.49 28.50
C GLU A 62 13.09 15.79 29.94
N SER A 63 11.79 16.02 30.18
CA SER A 63 11.25 16.20 31.53
C SER A 63 11.37 14.95 32.43
N PHE A 64 11.57 13.78 31.83
CA PHE A 64 11.91 12.53 32.52
C PHE A 64 13.42 12.30 32.70
N GLY A 65 14.28 13.26 32.31
CA GLY A 65 15.73 13.21 32.52
C GLY A 65 16.50 12.41 31.47
N LEU A 66 15.90 12.13 30.31
CA LEU A 66 16.56 11.44 29.20
C LEU A 66 17.36 12.43 28.35
N SER A 67 18.54 12.02 27.88
CA SER A 67 19.27 12.79 26.88
C SER A 67 18.49 12.89 25.57
N THR A 68 18.62 13.99 24.83
CA THR A 68 17.97 14.23 23.53
C THR A 68 18.12 13.05 22.58
N THR A 69 19.33 12.49 22.45
CA THR A 69 19.59 11.34 21.58
C THR A 69 18.86 10.07 22.02
N SER A 70 18.75 9.84 23.33
CA SER A 70 18.00 8.70 23.88
C SER A 70 16.49 8.86 23.69
N ALA A 71 15.99 10.10 23.77
CA ALA A 71 14.58 10.41 23.56
C ALA A 71 14.14 10.14 22.12
N SER A 72 14.89 10.57 21.09
CA SER A 72 14.52 10.34 19.68
C SER A 72 14.55 8.84 19.31
N PHE A 73 15.50 8.07 19.86
CA PHE A 73 15.53 6.62 19.70
C PHE A 73 14.32 5.94 20.36
N LEU A 74 13.96 6.36 21.58
CA LEU A 74 12.78 5.86 22.28
C LEU A 74 11.48 6.22 21.57
N ILE A 75 11.36 7.43 21.01
CA ILE A 75 10.21 7.85 20.20
C ILE A 75 10.05 6.93 18.99
N SER A 76 11.14 6.64 18.28
CA SER A 76 11.12 5.74 17.12
C SER A 76 10.77 4.29 17.50
N ALA A 77 11.30 3.79 18.62
CA ALA A 77 10.98 2.45 19.13
C ALA A 77 9.52 2.35 19.63
N PHE A 78 9.02 3.38 20.30
CA PHE A 78 7.67 3.40 20.85
C PHE A 78 6.61 3.54 19.75
N THR A 79 6.85 4.40 18.76
CA THR A 79 5.98 4.54 17.59
C THR A 79 5.85 3.24 16.82
N THR A 80 6.96 2.57 16.52
CA THR A 80 6.95 1.25 15.85
C THR A 80 6.22 0.19 16.68
N LEU A 81 6.42 0.17 18.00
CA LEU A 81 5.72 -0.77 18.89
C LEU A 81 4.22 -0.50 18.95
N LEU A 82 3.79 0.77 18.98
CA LEU A 82 2.38 1.15 18.96
C LEU A 82 1.70 0.85 17.62
N MET A 83 2.44 0.71 16.52
CA MET A 83 1.88 0.31 15.23
C MET A 83 1.52 -1.18 15.16
N LEU A 84 2.17 -2.05 15.94
CA LEU A 84 1.92 -3.51 15.91
C LEU A 84 0.46 -3.90 16.20
N PRO A 85 -0.21 -3.39 17.27
CA PRO A 85 -1.62 -3.68 17.51
C PRO A 85 -2.55 -3.24 16.38
N CYS A 86 -2.26 -2.10 15.76
CA CYS A 86 -3.04 -1.57 14.65
C CYS A 86 -2.91 -2.45 13.39
N ILE A 87 -1.71 -2.97 13.11
CA ILE A 87 -1.50 -3.96 12.03
C ILE A 87 -2.29 -5.24 12.32
N GLY A 88 -2.25 -5.73 13.56
CA GLY A 88 -3.03 -6.91 13.98
C GLY A 88 -4.54 -6.72 13.81
N LEU A 89 -5.05 -5.53 14.15
CA LEU A 89 -6.45 -5.17 13.95
C LEU A 89 -6.80 -5.10 12.46
N ALA A 90 -5.93 -4.51 11.64
CA ALA A 90 -6.11 -4.44 10.19
C ALA A 90 -6.17 -5.84 9.55
N MET A 91 -5.31 -6.77 9.98
CA MET A 91 -5.37 -8.17 9.51
C MET A 91 -6.68 -8.85 9.89
N LYS A 92 -7.18 -8.66 11.12
CA LYS A 92 -8.49 -9.21 11.51
C LYS A 92 -9.64 -8.62 10.69
N LEU A 93 -9.63 -7.30 10.47
CA LEU A 93 -10.64 -6.64 9.63
C LEU A 93 -10.60 -7.13 8.18
N MET A 94 -9.42 -7.43 7.66
CA MET A 94 -9.21 -7.95 6.31
C MET A 94 -9.87 -9.32 6.09
N ASP A 95 -9.77 -10.21 7.08
CA ASP A 95 -10.39 -11.52 7.00
C ASP A 95 -11.93 -11.44 7.06
N ILE A 96 -12.47 -10.47 7.81
CA ILE A 96 -13.92 -10.30 7.99
C ILE A 96 -14.55 -9.60 6.78
N THR A 97 -13.98 -8.51 6.30
CA THR A 97 -14.62 -7.63 5.29
C THR A 97 -14.32 -8.07 3.86
N GLY A 98 -13.13 -8.61 3.59
CA GLY A 98 -12.65 -8.89 2.23
C GLY A 98 -11.66 -7.84 1.75
N ARG A 99 -10.80 -8.22 0.80
CA ARG A 99 -9.59 -7.46 0.47
C ARG A 99 -9.90 -6.23 -0.37
N ARG A 100 -10.74 -6.39 -1.40
CA ARG A 100 -11.14 -5.29 -2.28
C ARG A 100 -12.06 -4.31 -1.57
N ILE A 101 -13.05 -4.81 -0.82
CA ILE A 101 -13.94 -3.93 -0.05
C ILE A 101 -13.15 -3.12 0.97
N LEU A 102 -12.20 -3.73 1.69
CA LEU A 102 -11.37 -3.01 2.65
C LEU A 102 -10.54 -1.91 1.98
N LEU A 103 -9.90 -2.18 0.83
CA LEU A 103 -9.19 -1.15 0.06
C LEU A 103 -10.13 -0.04 -0.46
N LEU A 104 -11.35 -0.37 -0.86
CA LEU A 104 -12.30 0.63 -1.37
C LEU A 104 -12.91 1.48 -0.25
N THR A 105 -13.02 0.96 0.97
CA THR A 105 -13.54 1.73 2.12
C THR A 105 -12.47 2.56 2.79
N THR A 106 -11.22 2.07 2.86
CA THR A 106 -10.17 2.79 3.57
C THR A 106 -9.53 3.91 2.72
N LEU A 107 -9.61 3.87 1.39
CA LEU A 107 -8.96 4.85 0.50
C LEU A 107 -9.66 6.22 0.60
N PRO A 108 -11.01 6.29 0.56
CA PRO A 108 -11.73 7.53 0.83
C PRO A 108 -11.41 8.11 2.21
N VAL A 109 -11.31 7.27 3.24
CA VAL A 109 -10.96 7.71 4.60
C VAL A 109 -9.57 8.33 4.59
N LEU A 110 -8.60 7.69 3.93
CA LEU A 110 -7.25 8.24 3.78
C LEU A 110 -7.24 9.59 3.04
N ILE A 111 -7.99 9.71 1.93
CA ILE A 111 -8.11 10.96 1.16
C ILE A 111 -8.67 12.09 2.04
N VAL A 112 -9.76 11.83 2.76
CA VAL A 112 -10.38 12.82 3.65
C VAL A 112 -9.41 13.23 4.74
N SER A 113 -8.71 12.28 5.36
CA SER A 113 -7.72 12.56 6.40
C SER A 113 -6.53 13.38 5.88
N LEU A 114 -6.03 13.09 4.67
CA LEU A 114 -4.97 13.88 4.04
C LEU A 114 -5.43 15.32 3.76
N ILE A 115 -6.67 15.50 3.28
CA ILE A 115 -7.23 16.84 3.06
C ILE A 115 -7.39 17.60 4.38
N LEU A 116 -7.89 16.95 5.44
CA LEU A 116 -7.98 17.54 6.77
C LEU A 116 -6.61 17.94 7.31
N LEU A 117 -5.57 17.15 7.05
CA LEU A 117 -4.21 17.44 7.45
C LEU A 117 -3.65 18.67 6.71
N VAL A 118 -3.92 18.79 5.41
CA VAL A 118 -3.60 20.00 4.63
C VAL A 118 -4.28 21.23 5.22
N ILE A 119 -5.57 21.15 5.53
CA ILE A 119 -6.33 22.27 6.12
C ILE A 119 -5.80 22.62 7.51
N ALA A 120 -5.51 21.63 8.35
CA ALA A 120 -4.96 21.84 9.68
C ALA A 120 -3.63 22.60 9.64
N ASN A 121 -2.76 22.21 8.71
CA ASN A 121 -1.46 22.84 8.50
C ASN A 121 -1.60 24.30 8.04
N LEU A 122 -2.57 24.60 7.17
CA LEU A 122 -2.86 25.96 6.73
C LEU A 122 -3.46 26.85 7.82
N VAL A 123 -4.14 26.27 8.81
CA VAL A 123 -4.79 26.99 9.92
C VAL A 123 -3.89 27.06 11.16
N THR A 124 -2.67 26.50 11.12
CA THR A 124 -1.75 26.40 12.27
C THR A 124 -2.43 25.80 13.50
N LEU A 125 -3.19 24.72 13.32
CA LEU A 125 -3.70 23.92 14.44
C LEU A 125 -2.52 23.25 15.18
N SER A 126 -2.73 22.83 16.43
CA SER A 126 -1.66 22.22 17.23
C SER A 126 -1.07 20.98 16.55
N SER A 127 0.26 20.95 16.42
CA SER A 127 1.08 19.88 15.81
C SER A 127 0.76 18.46 16.32
N VAL A 128 0.27 18.35 17.56
CA VAL A 128 -0.17 17.09 18.19
C VAL A 128 -1.40 16.49 17.51
N ILE A 129 -2.34 17.31 17.04
CA ILE A 129 -3.57 16.84 16.37
C ILE A 129 -3.24 16.36 14.95
N GLU A 130 -2.34 17.06 14.27
CA GLU A 130 -1.82 16.67 12.95
C GLU A 130 -1.09 15.32 13.00
N ALA A 131 -0.21 15.14 13.98
CA ALA A 131 0.52 13.89 14.22
C ALA A 131 -0.42 12.72 14.54
N ALA A 132 -1.44 12.94 15.39
CA ALA A 132 -2.40 11.91 15.78
C ALA A 132 -3.30 11.46 14.63
N ILE A 133 -3.77 12.40 13.80
CA ILE A 133 -4.62 12.12 12.63
C ILE A 133 -3.81 11.38 11.55
N SER A 134 -2.58 11.84 11.28
CA SER A 134 -1.66 11.19 10.33
C SER A 134 -1.34 9.76 10.73
N THR A 135 -0.92 9.53 11.98
CA THR A 135 -0.47 8.23 12.47
C THR A 135 -1.62 7.23 12.60
N THR A 136 -2.82 7.66 13.01
CA THR A 136 -3.96 6.75 13.21
C THR A 136 -4.61 6.35 11.88
N CYS A 137 -4.64 7.25 10.88
CA CYS A 137 -5.25 6.98 9.57
C CYS A 137 -4.36 6.16 8.63
N LEU A 138 -3.03 6.30 8.72
CA LEU A 138 -2.11 5.53 7.86
C LEU A 138 -2.03 4.05 8.25
N VAL A 139 -2.00 3.79 9.56
CA VAL A 139 -1.71 2.46 10.10
C VAL A 139 -2.94 1.54 10.03
N THR A 140 -4.14 2.08 10.03
CA THR A 140 -5.39 1.30 10.00
C THR A 140 -5.78 0.79 8.61
N ALA A 141 -5.13 1.25 7.54
CA ALA A 141 -5.80 1.28 6.24
C ALA A 141 -5.09 0.56 5.07
N TYR A 142 -3.76 0.43 5.02
CA TYR A 142 -3.10 0.10 3.73
C TYR A 142 -1.86 -0.80 3.71
N GLY A 143 -1.12 -1.01 4.81
CA GLY A 143 0.21 -1.64 4.74
C GLY A 143 0.24 -3.09 4.21
N PRO A 144 -0.50 -4.03 4.80
CA PRO A 144 -0.36 -5.44 4.46
C PRO A 144 -1.23 -5.88 3.26
N ILE A 145 -2.26 -5.12 2.89
CA ILE A 145 -3.31 -5.60 1.99
C ILE A 145 -2.80 -5.83 0.55
N PRO A 146 -2.10 -4.88 -0.10
CA PRO A 146 -1.48 -5.10 -1.41
C PRO A 146 -0.53 -6.30 -1.47
N ASN A 147 0.30 -6.47 -0.43
CA ASN A 147 1.27 -7.56 -0.35
C ASN A 147 0.57 -8.93 -0.30
N ILE A 148 -0.49 -9.04 0.52
CA ILE A 148 -1.29 -10.27 0.62
C ILE A 148 -2.06 -10.51 -0.68
N LEU A 149 -2.68 -9.48 -1.25
CA LEU A 149 -3.44 -9.58 -2.50
C LEU A 149 -2.56 -10.05 -3.65
N CYS A 150 -1.32 -9.56 -3.76
CA CYS A 150 -0.35 -10.05 -4.74
C CYS A 150 -0.13 -11.56 -4.58
N SER A 151 -0.03 -12.07 -3.36
CA SER A 151 0.16 -13.51 -3.13
C SER A 151 -1.09 -14.36 -3.48
N GLU A 152 -2.28 -13.79 -3.45
CA GLU A 152 -3.56 -14.45 -3.75
C GLU A 152 -3.89 -14.46 -5.25
N ILE A 153 -3.51 -13.42 -6.01
CA ILE A 153 -3.82 -13.32 -7.45
C ILE A 153 -2.90 -14.17 -8.33
N PHE A 154 -1.72 -14.59 -7.83
CA PHE A 154 -0.74 -15.29 -8.64
C PHE A 154 -0.91 -16.83 -8.65
N PRO A 155 -0.79 -17.46 -9.83
CA PRO A 155 -0.83 -18.92 -9.95
C PRO A 155 0.33 -19.57 -9.19
N THR A 156 0.05 -20.65 -8.48
CA THR A 156 1.01 -21.39 -7.63
C THR A 156 2.34 -21.70 -8.34
N ARG A 157 2.30 -22.04 -9.64
CA ARG A 157 3.50 -22.38 -10.44
C ARG A 157 4.51 -21.23 -10.57
N VAL A 158 4.04 -20.00 -10.77
CA VAL A 158 4.89 -18.82 -11.06
C VAL A 158 4.86 -17.77 -9.94
N ARG A 159 4.11 -18.04 -8.87
CA ARG A 159 3.89 -17.13 -7.74
C ARG A 159 5.18 -16.55 -7.18
N GLY A 160 6.19 -17.38 -6.92
CA GLY A 160 7.46 -16.90 -6.37
C GLY A 160 8.13 -15.84 -7.24
N LEU A 161 8.10 -16.03 -8.57
CA LEU A 161 8.68 -15.09 -9.52
C LEU A 161 7.84 -13.81 -9.64
N CYS A 162 6.52 -13.92 -9.71
CA CYS A 162 5.63 -12.76 -9.73
C CYS A 162 5.76 -11.91 -8.46
N ILE A 163 5.83 -12.55 -7.28
CA ILE A 163 6.07 -11.86 -6.00
C ILE A 163 7.42 -11.15 -6.03
N ALA A 164 8.48 -11.78 -6.53
CA ALA A 164 9.79 -11.14 -6.65
C ALA A 164 9.74 -9.89 -7.55
N ILE A 165 9.05 -9.94 -8.68
CA ILE A 165 8.87 -8.77 -9.57
C ILE A 165 8.07 -7.66 -8.88
N CYS A 166 6.99 -7.99 -8.19
CA CYS A 166 6.22 -7.02 -7.41
C CYS A 166 7.06 -6.40 -6.29
N ALA A 167 7.87 -7.21 -5.59
CA ALA A 167 8.78 -6.72 -4.55
C ALA A 167 9.84 -5.78 -5.14
N LEU A 168 10.40 -6.07 -6.31
CA LEU A 168 11.31 -5.15 -6.99
C LEU A 168 10.62 -3.82 -7.32
N ALA A 169 9.40 -3.86 -7.85
CA ALA A 169 8.62 -2.64 -8.13
C ALA A 169 8.32 -1.84 -6.86
N TYR A 170 8.02 -2.53 -5.75
CA TYR A 170 7.84 -1.92 -4.42
C TYR A 170 9.10 -1.17 -4.00
N TRP A 171 10.24 -1.84 -3.96
CA TRP A 171 11.50 -1.27 -3.48
C TRP A 171 12.02 -0.15 -4.38
N ILE A 172 11.84 -0.26 -5.70
CA ILE A 172 12.20 0.83 -6.62
C ILE A 172 11.33 2.06 -6.35
N SER A 173 10.02 1.87 -6.18
CA SER A 173 9.10 2.97 -5.86
C SER A 173 9.41 3.58 -4.49
N ASP A 174 9.79 2.75 -3.51
CA ASP A 174 10.23 3.17 -2.18
C ASP A 174 11.46 4.08 -2.23
N ILE A 175 12.48 3.68 -3.00
CA ILE A 175 13.68 4.47 -3.22
C ILE A 175 13.31 5.82 -3.83
N ILE A 176 12.48 5.83 -4.88
CA ILE A 176 12.05 7.06 -5.55
C ILE A 176 11.36 7.99 -4.55
N VAL A 177 10.38 7.50 -3.79
CA VAL A 177 9.64 8.30 -2.81
C VAL A 177 10.59 8.82 -1.73
N THR A 178 11.46 7.96 -1.19
CA THR A 178 12.39 8.31 -0.11
C THR A 178 13.37 9.42 -0.52
N TYR A 179 13.90 9.39 -1.74
CA TYR A 179 14.82 10.43 -2.22
C TYR A 179 14.10 11.72 -2.66
N THR A 180 12.88 11.61 -3.18
CA THR A 180 12.12 12.78 -3.65
C THR A 180 11.44 13.55 -2.53
N LEU A 181 11.05 12.88 -1.44
CA LEU A 181 10.35 13.49 -0.31
C LEU A 181 11.10 14.66 0.34
N PRO A 182 12.40 14.59 0.70
CA PRO A 182 13.10 15.73 1.28
C PRO A 182 13.18 16.93 0.32
N VAL A 183 13.32 16.69 -0.98
CA VAL A 183 13.34 17.76 -2.01
C VAL A 183 11.96 18.40 -2.15
N LEU A 184 10.89 17.60 -2.10
CA LEU A 184 9.51 18.10 -2.09
C LEU A 184 9.23 18.88 -0.79
N LEU A 185 9.76 18.43 0.34
CA LEU A 185 9.54 19.07 1.63
C LEU A 185 10.12 20.48 1.66
N ASP A 186 11.34 20.65 1.14
CA ASP A 186 12.02 21.95 1.06
C ASP A 186 11.38 22.90 0.04
N SER A 187 10.80 22.38 -1.05
CA SER A 187 10.26 23.20 -2.14
C SER A 187 8.78 23.58 -1.98
N ILE A 188 7.92 22.64 -1.61
CA ILE A 188 6.46 22.82 -1.57
C ILE A 188 5.86 22.65 -0.15
N GLY A 189 6.66 22.24 0.82
CA GLY A 189 6.24 22.04 2.20
C GLY A 189 5.34 20.81 2.43
N LEU A 190 5.03 20.54 3.70
CA LEU A 190 4.19 19.39 4.12
C LEU A 190 2.80 19.40 3.46
N ALA A 191 2.15 20.56 3.42
CA ALA A 191 0.83 20.71 2.80
C ALA A 191 0.84 20.33 1.31
N GLY A 192 1.89 20.70 0.57
CA GLY A 192 2.06 20.33 -0.84
C GLY A 192 2.22 18.83 -1.04
N ILE A 193 3.02 18.18 -0.19
CA ILE A 193 3.23 16.73 -0.22
C ILE A 193 1.93 15.97 0.04
N PHE A 194 1.19 16.34 1.09
CA PHE A 194 -0.08 15.69 1.41
C PHE A 194 -1.13 15.89 0.31
N GLY A 195 -1.13 17.04 -0.36
CA GLY A 195 -1.96 17.27 -1.55
C GLY A 195 -1.64 16.32 -2.70
N ILE A 196 -0.34 16.10 -3.00
CA ILE A 196 0.10 15.14 -4.02
C ILE A 196 -0.33 13.71 -3.64
N TYR A 197 -0.13 13.30 -2.38
CA TYR A 197 -0.56 11.98 -1.91
C TYR A 197 -2.08 11.80 -2.00
N ALA A 198 -2.87 12.83 -1.72
CA ALA A 198 -4.33 12.76 -1.87
C ALA A 198 -4.73 12.50 -3.34
N VAL A 199 -4.08 13.16 -4.31
CA VAL A 199 -4.32 12.92 -5.73
C VAL A 199 -3.95 11.49 -6.13
N VAL A 200 -2.79 10.99 -5.67
CA VAL A 200 -2.38 9.60 -5.94
C VAL A 200 -3.34 8.61 -5.30
N CYS A 201 -3.86 8.87 -4.10
CA CYS A 201 -4.87 8.04 -3.46
C CYS A 201 -6.16 7.97 -4.27
N VAL A 202 -6.59 9.09 -4.88
CA VAL A 202 -7.76 9.10 -5.79
C VAL A 202 -7.49 8.24 -7.03
N ILE A 203 -6.32 8.36 -7.65
CA ILE A 203 -5.92 7.53 -8.80
C ILE A 203 -5.93 6.04 -8.39
N SER A 204 -5.41 5.74 -7.20
CA SER A 204 -5.39 4.39 -6.63
C SER A 204 -6.79 3.84 -6.43
N LEU A 205 -7.74 4.69 -6.00
CA LEU A 205 -9.13 4.31 -5.79
C LEU A 205 -9.78 3.90 -7.10
N VAL A 206 -9.60 4.70 -8.14
CA VAL A 206 -10.11 4.39 -9.49
C VAL A 206 -9.46 3.11 -10.03
N PHE A 207 -8.16 2.94 -9.86
CA PHE A 207 -7.46 1.74 -10.30
C PHE A 207 -7.97 0.48 -9.61
N ILE A 208 -8.13 0.51 -8.28
CA ILE A 208 -8.62 -0.62 -7.49
C ILE A 208 -10.07 -0.93 -7.86
N TYR A 209 -10.91 0.09 -8.03
CA TYR A 209 -12.31 -0.10 -8.41
C TYR A 209 -12.43 -0.82 -9.76
N LEU A 210 -11.64 -0.42 -10.76
CA LEU A 210 -11.73 -0.92 -12.14
C LEU A 210 -10.96 -2.21 -12.42
N LYS A 211 -9.80 -2.42 -11.79
CA LYS A 211 -8.84 -3.47 -12.18
C LYS A 211 -8.63 -4.55 -11.13
N VAL A 212 -8.99 -4.31 -9.87
CA VAL A 212 -8.78 -5.28 -8.79
C VAL A 212 -10.05 -6.12 -8.59
N PRO A 213 -9.99 -7.44 -8.82
CA PRO A 213 -11.10 -8.33 -8.50
C PRO A 213 -11.20 -8.55 -6.99
N GLU A 214 -12.40 -8.89 -6.51
CA GLU A 214 -12.55 -9.39 -5.14
C GLU A 214 -11.90 -10.79 -5.07
N THR A 215 -11.10 -11.08 -4.05
CA THR A 215 -10.45 -12.39 -3.87
C THR A 215 -11.04 -13.20 -2.72
N LYS A 216 -11.94 -12.60 -1.93
CA LYS A 216 -12.54 -13.25 -0.75
C LYS A 216 -13.33 -14.51 -1.13
N GLY A 217 -12.96 -15.64 -0.52
CA GLY A 217 -13.72 -16.89 -0.56
C GLY A 217 -13.61 -17.68 -1.86
N MET A 218 -12.73 -17.27 -2.79
CA MET A 218 -12.51 -18.01 -4.03
C MET A 218 -11.27 -18.90 -3.94
N PRO A 219 -11.31 -20.14 -4.47
CA PRO A 219 -10.12 -20.95 -4.65
C PRO A 219 -9.12 -20.22 -5.55
N LEU A 220 -7.82 -20.38 -5.27
CA LEU A 220 -6.74 -19.79 -6.07
C LEU A 220 -6.86 -20.15 -7.56
N GLU A 221 -7.33 -21.36 -7.85
CA GLU A 221 -7.58 -21.87 -9.20
C GLU A 221 -8.64 -21.06 -9.95
N VAL A 222 -9.73 -20.67 -9.26
CA VAL A 222 -10.83 -19.88 -9.84
C VAL A 222 -10.37 -18.46 -10.13
N ILE A 223 -9.51 -17.87 -9.28
CA ILE A 223 -8.93 -16.55 -9.52
C ILE A 223 -8.03 -16.58 -10.77
N THR A 224 -7.19 -17.62 -10.89
CA THR A 224 -6.35 -17.78 -12.08
C THR A 224 -7.17 -18.02 -13.35
N GLU A 225 -8.27 -18.77 -13.25
CA GLU A 225 -9.18 -18.99 -14.37
C GLU A 225 -9.90 -17.70 -14.76
N PHE A 226 -10.35 -16.88 -13.81
CA PHE A 226 -10.96 -15.57 -14.05
C PHE A 226 -10.02 -14.66 -14.84
N PHE A 227 -8.76 -14.55 -14.43
CA PHE A 227 -7.75 -13.79 -15.18
C PHE A 227 -7.46 -14.40 -16.56
N SER A 228 -7.48 -15.73 -16.69
CA SER A 228 -7.27 -16.42 -17.97
C SER A 228 -8.44 -16.20 -18.95
N VAL A 229 -9.69 -16.20 -18.48
CA VAL A 229 -10.90 -15.99 -19.28
C VAL A 229 -11.00 -14.54 -19.70
N GLY A 230 -10.78 -13.59 -18.79
CA GLY A 230 -10.74 -12.17 -19.12
C GLY A 230 -9.66 -11.85 -20.16
N ALA A 231 -8.47 -12.47 -20.04
CA ALA A 231 -7.40 -12.28 -21.01
C ALA A 231 -7.69 -12.93 -22.37
N ARG A 232 -8.41 -14.06 -22.42
CA ARG A 232 -8.87 -14.69 -23.68
C ARG A 232 -9.93 -13.84 -24.39
N GLN A 233 -10.86 -13.23 -23.65
CA GLN A 233 -11.86 -12.32 -24.22
C GLN A 233 -11.22 -11.07 -24.81
N ILE A 234 -10.24 -10.47 -24.12
CA ILE A 234 -9.48 -9.33 -24.62
C ILE A 234 -8.65 -9.70 -25.86
N ALA A 235 -8.06 -10.90 -25.89
CA ALA A 235 -7.32 -11.38 -27.06
C ALA A 235 -8.24 -11.66 -28.26
N ALA A 236 -9.44 -12.20 -28.02
CA ALA A 236 -10.44 -12.42 -29.07
C ALA A 236 -10.95 -11.10 -29.66
N ALA A 237 -11.27 -10.12 -28.82
CA ALA A 237 -11.72 -8.78 -29.26
C ALA A 237 -10.64 -7.96 -29.98
N LYS A 238 -9.38 -8.37 -29.94
CA LYS A 238 -8.27 -7.72 -30.64
C LYS A 238 -7.95 -8.36 -32.00
N ASN A 239 -8.54 -9.52 -32.27
CA ASN A 239 -8.37 -10.29 -33.51
C ASN A 239 -9.62 -10.22 -34.43
N GLU A 240 -10.65 -9.49 -34.01
CA GLU A 240 -11.76 -9.00 -34.85
C GLU A 240 -11.45 -7.56 -35.32
#